data_AF-X1NKR1-F1
#
_entry.id   AF-X1NKR1-F1
#
_cell.length_a   1.000
_cell.length_b   1.000
_cell.length_c   1.000
_cell.angle_alpha   90.00
_cell.angle_beta   90.00
_cell.angle_gamma   90.00
#
_symmetry.space_group_name_H-M   'P 1'
#
loop_
_entity.id
_entity.type
_entity.pdbx_description
1 polymer ?
#
loop_
_entity_poly.entity_id
_entity_poly.type
_entity_poly.pdbx_seq_one_letter_code
_entity_poly.pdbx_strand_id
1 'polypeptide(L)' 'DGALSVKVKRLISLGIALRAGCTNCILAQTMRALEAGATKDEILETTSVEVAMSGTTGVAESLRVIKLLDELGKL' A
#
# COMPACT_ATOMS: atom_id res chain seq x y z
N ASP A 1 8.76 6.88 16.86
CA ASP A 1 7.64 7.77 16.47
C ASP A 1 8.14 9.19 16.21
N GLY A 2 7.32 10.08 15.63
CA GLY A 2 7.67 11.49 15.37
C GLY A 2 6.47 12.33 14.89
N ALA A 3 6.70 13.43 14.17
CA ALA A 3 5.63 14.28 13.63
C ALA A 3 4.62 13.53 12.73
N LEU A 4 5.10 12.48 12.04
CA LEU A 4 4.25 11.49 11.39
C LEU A 4 4.39 10.16 12.12
N SER A 5 3.25 9.52 12.38
CA SER A 5 3.20 8.20 12.98
C SER A 5 3.86 7.16 12.08
N VAL A 6 4.30 6.04 12.67
CA VAL A 6 4.88 4.93 11.89
C VAL A 6 3.88 4.44 10.83
N LYS A 7 2.59 4.32 11.18
CA LYS A 7 1.52 3.96 10.26
C LYS A 7 1.47 4.87 9.04
N VAL A 8 1.44 6.19 9.25
CA VAL A 8 1.39 7.18 8.17
C VAL A 8 2.64 7.08 7.28
N LYS A 9 3.84 6.93 7.88
CA LYS A 9 5.08 6.75 7.12
C LYS A 9 5.04 5.49 6.23
N ARG A 10 4.42 4.40 6.69
CA ARG A 10 4.27 3.17 5.90
C ARG A 10 3.28 3.32 4.76
N LEU A 11 2.16 4.00 4.98
CA LEU A 11 1.20 4.30 3.89
C LEU A 11 1.83 5.19 2.81
N ILE A 12 2.59 6.21 3.20
CA ILE A 12 3.37 7.04 2.25
C ILE A 12 4.39 6.17 1.49
N SER A 13 5.11 5.29 2.21
CA SER A 13 6.09 4.39 1.59
C SER A 13 5.44 3.42 0.60
N LEU A 14 4.23 2.93 0.90
CA LEU A 14 3.45 2.09 -0.01
C LEU A 14 3.08 2.84 -1.29
N GLY A 15 2.57 4.08 -1.18
CA GLY A 15 2.28 4.92 -2.35
C GLY A 15 3.50 5.15 -3.24
N ILE A 16 4.67 5.40 -2.65
CA ILE A 16 5.94 5.53 -3.38
C ILE A 16 6.33 4.20 -4.05
N ALA A 17 6.18 3.07 -3.34
CA ALA A 17 6.53 1.75 -3.86
C ALA A 17 5.66 1.36 -5.07
N LEU A 18 4.35 1.64 -5.00
CA LEU A 18 3.40 1.45 -6.11
C LEU A 18 3.81 2.31 -7.31
N ARG A 19 4.07 3.60 -7.10
CA ARG A 19 4.50 4.51 -8.16
C ARG A 19 5.83 4.10 -8.80
N ALA A 20 6.75 3.54 -8.01
CA ALA A 20 8.02 3.04 -8.51
C ALA A 20 7.90 1.68 -9.25
N GLY A 21 6.77 0.97 -9.12
CA GLY A 21 6.57 -0.36 -9.71
C GLY A 21 7.47 -1.45 -9.10
N CYS A 22 8.02 -1.22 -7.89
CA CYS A 22 8.89 -2.18 -7.24
C CYS A 22 8.06 -3.23 -6.50
N THR A 23 7.89 -4.42 -7.09
CA THR A 23 7.07 -5.50 -6.50
C THR A 23 7.46 -5.84 -5.07
N ASN A 24 8.75 -6.05 -4.80
CA ASN A 24 9.22 -6.38 -3.44
C ASN A 24 8.94 -5.24 -2.44
N CYS A 25 9.05 -3.99 -2.90
CA CYS A 25 8.76 -2.83 -2.08
C CYS A 25 7.27 -2.72 -1.77
N ILE A 26 6.40 -2.96 -2.76
CA ILE A 26 4.94 -2.94 -2.61
C ILE A 26 4.53 -3.97 -1.54
N LEU A 27 4.96 -5.22 -1.70
CA LEU A 27 4.63 -6.29 -0.75
C LEU A 27 5.18 -5.98 0.66
N ALA A 28 6.45 -5.57 0.77
CA ALA A 28 7.06 -5.28 2.05
C ALA A 28 6.43 -4.08 2.77
N GLN A 29 6.06 -3.01 2.05
CA GLN A 29 5.44 -1.85 2.69
C GLN A 29 3.97 -2.11 3.05
N THR A 30 3.24 -2.92 2.28
CA THR A 30 1.90 -3.39 2.67
C THR A 30 1.96 -4.17 3.99
N MET A 31 2.86 -5.15 4.10
CA MET A 31 3.05 -5.93 5.34
C MET A 31 3.42 -5.04 6.53
N ARG A 32 4.38 -4.12 6.33
CA ARG A 32 4.81 -3.19 7.38
C ARG A 32 3.74 -2.18 7.76
N ALA A 33 2.85 -1.80 6.83
CA ALA A 33 1.70 -0.97 7.13
C ALA A 33 0.71 -1.73 8.04
N LEU A 34 0.41 -2.99 7.72
CA LEU A 34 -0.43 -3.86 8.56
C LEU A 34 0.17 -4.05 9.96
N GLU A 35 1.48 -4.34 10.06
CA GLU A 35 2.20 -4.46 11.33
C GLU A 35 2.18 -3.16 12.14
N ALA A 36 2.17 -1.99 11.47
CA ALA A 36 2.03 -0.69 12.09
C ALA A 36 0.58 -0.32 12.47
N GLY A 37 -0.37 -1.25 12.30
CA GLY A 37 -1.77 -1.07 12.64
C GLY A 37 -2.60 -0.34 11.58
N ALA A 38 -2.13 -0.32 10.32
CA ALA A 38 -2.98 0.15 9.22
C ALA A 38 -4.14 -0.82 8.99
N THR A 39 -5.32 -0.25 8.80
CA THR A 39 -6.50 -1.04 8.43
C THR A 39 -6.45 -1.39 6.95
N LYS A 40 -7.23 -2.40 6.55
CA LYS A 40 -7.47 -2.71 5.14
C LYS A 40 -7.92 -1.46 4.38
N ASP A 41 -8.87 -0.71 4.95
CA ASP A 41 -9.47 0.44 4.29
C ASP A 41 -8.44 1.55 4.06
N GLU A 42 -7.53 1.82 5.02
CA GLU A 42 -6.44 2.78 4.84
C GLU A 42 -5.47 2.37 3.72
N ILE A 43 -5.20 1.07 3.58
CA ILE A 43 -4.37 0.53 2.50
C ILE A 43 -5.09 0.66 1.15
N LEU A 44 -6.38 0.33 1.09
CA LEU A 44 -7.19 0.45 -0.14
C LEU A 44 -7.38 1.92 -0.56
N GLU A 45 -7.56 2.84 0.37
CA GLU A 45 -7.57 4.28 0.09
C GLU A 45 -6.22 4.75 -0.47
N THR A 46 -5.11 4.25 0.07
CA THR A 46 -3.76 4.54 -0.47
C THR A 46 -3.63 4.06 -1.92
N THR A 47 -4.12 2.85 -2.24
CA THR A 47 -4.13 2.36 -3.63
C THR A 47 -5.05 3.19 -4.52
N SER A 48 -6.18 3.69 -4.00
CA SER A 48 -7.11 4.53 -4.76
C SER A 48 -6.49 5.88 -5.13
N VAL A 49 -5.73 6.48 -4.22
CA VAL A 49 -4.93 7.69 -4.51
C VAL A 49 -3.89 7.41 -5.59
N GLU A 50 -3.24 6.25 -5.53
CA GLU A 50 -2.24 5.86 -6.52
C GLU A 50 -2.85 5.64 -7.91
N VAL A 51 -3.99 4.96 -7.99
CA VAL A 51 -4.76 4.79 -9.23
C VAL A 51 -5.14 6.15 -9.83
N ALA A 52 -5.58 7.10 -9.00
CA ALA A 52 -5.92 8.45 -9.45
C ALA A 52 -4.69 9.21 -10.03
N MET A 53 -3.48 8.92 -9.55
CA MET A 53 -2.24 9.59 -9.97
C MET A 53 -1.48 8.90 -11.10
N SER A 54 -1.67 7.58 -11.27
CA SER A 54 -0.92 6.75 -12.23
C SER A 54 -1.80 6.11 -13.30
N GLY A 55 -3.13 6.21 -13.21
CA GLY A 55 -4.05 5.64 -14.18
C GLY A 55 -3.95 4.11 -14.24
N THR A 56 -3.87 3.57 -15.47
CA THR A 56 -3.87 2.11 -15.70
C THR A 56 -2.66 1.40 -15.09
N THR A 57 -1.49 2.04 -15.05
CA THR A 57 -0.31 1.50 -14.37
C THR A 57 -0.56 1.33 -12.88
N GLY A 58 -1.27 2.30 -12.28
CA GLY A 58 -1.62 2.22 -10.87
C GLY A 58 -2.61 1.12 -10.54
N VAL A 59 -3.58 0.90 -11.42
CA VAL A 59 -4.48 -0.27 -11.33
C VAL A 59 -3.67 -1.56 -11.32
N ALA A 60 -2.73 -1.72 -12.25
CA ALA A 60 -1.92 -2.95 -12.37
C ALA A 60 -1.08 -3.23 -11.11
N GLU A 61 -0.43 -2.21 -10.55
CA GLU A 61 0.38 -2.37 -9.34
C GLU A 61 -0.48 -2.56 -8.08
N SER A 62 -1.64 -1.91 -8.00
CA SER A 62 -2.60 -2.05 -6.90
C SER A 62 -3.18 -3.47 -6.79
N LEU A 63 -3.31 -4.20 -7.91
CA LEU A 63 -3.73 -5.61 -7.89
C LEU A 63 -2.79 -6.51 -7.06
N ARG A 64 -1.50 -6.15 -6.95
CA ARG A 64 -0.56 -6.89 -6.11
C ARG A 64 -0.87 -6.73 -4.63
N VAL A 65 -1.32 -5.54 -4.22
CA VAL A 65 -1.74 -5.26 -2.84
C VAL A 65 -3.02 -6.04 -2.53
N ILE A 66 -4.00 -5.98 -3.43
CA ILE A 66 -5.28 -6.70 -3.28
C ILE A 66 -5.03 -8.21 -3.15
N LYS A 67 -4.20 -8.78 -4.03
CA LYS A 67 -3.84 -10.20 -3.97
C LYS A 67 -3.17 -10.58 -2.65
N LEU A 68 -2.23 -9.76 -2.17
CA LEU A 68 -1.57 -10.00 -0.89
C LEU A 68 -2.57 -9.95 0.29
N LEU A 69 -3.50 -8.99 0.30
CA LEU A 69 -4.52 -8.90 1.35
C LEU A 69 -5.45 -10.12 1.35
N ASP A 70 -5.82 -10.62 0.17
CA ASP A 70 -6.61 -11.85 0.00
C ASP A 70 -5.87 -13.09 0.54
N GLU A 71 -4.59 -13.27 0.17
CA GLU A 71 -3.74 -14.36 0.66
C GLU A 71 -3.58 -14.36 2.20
N LEU A 72 -3.68 -13.17 2.83
CA LEU A 72 -3.61 -13.01 4.27
C LEU A 72 -4.99 -13.13 4.98
N GLY A 73 -6.08 -13.35 4.24
CA GLY A 73 -7.44 -13.36 4.78
C GLY A 73 -7.88 -12.00 5.34
N LYS A 74 -7.34 -10.92 4.78
CA LYS A 74 -7.56 -9.52 5.19
C LYS A 74 -8.26 -8.69 4.11
N LEU A 75 -8.88 -9.33 3.11
CA LEU A 75 -9.70 -8.67 2.09
C LEU A 75 -11.13 -8.39 2.59
#